data_AF-A0A7X7J8Z2-F1
#
_entry.id   AF-A0A7X7J8Z2-F1
#
_cell.length_a   1.000
_cell.length_b   1.000
_cell.length_c   1.000
_cell.angle_alpha   90.00
_cell.angle_beta   90.00
_cell.angle_gamma   90.00
#
_symmetry.space_group_name_H-M   'P 1'
#
loop_
_entity.id
_entity.type
_entity.pdbx_description
1 polymer ?
#
loop_
_entity_poly.entity_id
_entity_poly.type
_entity_poly.pdbx_seq_one_letter_code
_entity_poly.pdbx_strand_id
1 'polypeptide(L)'
;AEPIGVLYGAYEVLKRYGGIRWLVPGDDGEYFTVKPTIAVPEMDIISNPSFEFRTINWAAASILSPIWDSWDWMVRNNLRPFEGHHTYLNEALHDGLAARGAEIQAGGHCFSNLLGGNNLGGKTRARFKQDLETLYREHPEYFPVINGRRVILENQKYQPCTTHPEVVRIMSENLVGNLREFCSQSPAGRYRLVNDDGTGWCECEKCRAQDPADETAGRLVVTRYWSFINQLAEKACAAVPGARINSIAYQNYQAAPKHVLPSQSLSTVELSYNSICYRHALDDPSCLANRKYYQQYLDWAALAKQHGYRLVAYAQIDSLGAVNMPIEDVFVHDIKLYHKLGIIGLRPQLEPVDGKYSDARSHYKETWYGMWQTLYLFTQYAWDIDRDYPSIYEEINTLYYGDKAWEAGMRDFRALLRQAFQETPGCYGHGHSSPLGRCLDKPGVQDTLLRHLAAAEAAAAGDPDPRALRHVQRERALFARTWEKFRSDYLANYREITAYRKSAPIAIDGVLDEPDWRNADVTSNFKLTRGDGLAKAQTYVRVTYEPEAIYFGVEAMEPDPDQIKAEITEHDGPVWTDSTVELFLTHPDLGASYYQLIFNAKGTVFDRFVRPGSDPDVAFE
;
A
#
# COMPACT_ATOMS: atom_id res chain seq x y z
N ALA A 1 29.73 15.94 -6.42
CA ALA A 1 28.40 16.06 -7.04
C ALA A 1 28.00 17.52 -6.97
N GLU A 2 27.62 18.12 -8.09
CA GLU A 2 26.98 19.44 -8.06
C GLU A 2 25.68 19.35 -7.23
N PRO A 3 25.32 20.38 -6.46
CA PRO A 3 24.08 20.35 -5.68
C PRO A 3 22.88 20.17 -6.62
N ILE A 4 22.02 19.19 -6.36
CA ILE A 4 20.76 18.96 -7.11
C ILE A 4 19.90 20.24 -7.25
N GLY A 5 20.06 21.19 -6.34
CA GLY A 5 19.42 22.51 -6.41
C GLY A 5 19.79 23.33 -7.67
N VAL A 6 20.98 23.14 -8.26
CA VAL A 6 21.34 23.78 -9.54
C VAL A 6 20.44 23.27 -10.66
N LEU A 7 20.21 21.96 -10.70
CA LEU A 7 19.36 21.30 -11.68
C LEU A 7 17.90 21.72 -11.50
N TYR A 8 17.41 21.79 -10.26
CA TYR A 8 16.09 22.34 -9.97
C TYR A 8 15.96 23.80 -10.39
N GLY A 9 16.96 24.64 -10.11
CA GLY A 9 16.97 26.04 -10.54
C GLY A 9 16.86 26.20 -12.07
N ALA A 10 17.60 25.39 -12.83
CA ALA A 10 17.50 25.37 -14.29
C ALA A 10 16.09 24.99 -14.77
N TYR A 11 15.49 23.93 -14.21
CA TYR A 11 14.13 23.53 -14.56
C TYR A 11 13.07 24.54 -14.10
N GLU A 12 13.28 25.25 -12.98
CA GLU A 12 12.39 26.33 -12.56
C GLU A 12 12.40 27.50 -13.53
N VAL A 13 13.55 27.86 -14.12
CA VAL A 13 13.60 28.88 -15.18
C VAL A 13 12.77 28.44 -16.39
N LEU A 14 12.89 27.17 -16.80
CA LEU A 14 12.11 26.61 -17.91
C LEU A 14 10.61 26.56 -17.61
N LYS A 15 10.22 26.17 -16.38
CA LYS A 15 8.81 26.14 -15.96
C LYS A 15 8.21 27.54 -15.88
N ARG A 16 8.90 28.47 -15.23
CA ARG A 16 8.39 29.82 -14.93
C ARG A 16 8.41 30.74 -16.14
N TYR A 17 9.52 30.79 -16.87
CA TYR A 17 9.71 31.74 -17.97
C TYR A 17 9.53 31.09 -19.35
N GLY A 18 9.96 29.82 -19.47
CA GLY A 18 9.70 29.02 -20.66
C GLY A 18 8.21 28.65 -20.81
N GLY A 19 7.51 28.46 -19.68
CA GLY A 19 6.13 27.96 -19.68
C GLY A 19 6.05 26.46 -19.96
N ILE A 20 7.13 25.72 -19.67
CA ILE A 20 7.20 24.28 -19.90
C ILE A 20 6.53 23.52 -18.75
N ARG A 21 5.84 22.42 -19.04
CA ARG A 21 5.28 21.47 -18.07
C ARG A 21 5.65 20.05 -18.46
N TRP A 22 5.92 19.22 -17.46
CA TRP A 22 6.16 17.79 -17.62
C TRP A 22 5.14 17.01 -16.78
N LEU A 23 3.99 16.71 -17.37
CA LEU A 23 2.85 16.13 -16.64
C LEU A 23 3.00 14.62 -16.42
N VAL A 24 3.54 13.90 -17.40
CA VAL A 24 3.87 12.47 -17.34
C VAL A 24 5.27 12.19 -17.91
N PRO A 25 5.88 11.03 -17.62
CA PRO A 25 7.15 10.63 -18.22
C PRO A 25 7.13 10.61 -19.75
N GLY A 26 8.24 11.10 -20.35
CA GLY A 26 8.48 11.09 -21.79
C GLY A 26 7.73 12.19 -22.57
N ASP A 27 7.82 12.12 -23.90
CA ASP A 27 7.23 13.11 -24.82
C ASP A 27 5.70 13.22 -24.71
N ASP A 28 5.04 12.18 -24.18
CA ASP A 28 3.58 12.17 -23.95
C ASP A 28 3.17 13.24 -22.90
N GLY A 29 4.09 13.68 -22.05
CA GLY A 29 3.82 14.63 -20.97
C GLY A 29 4.49 16.00 -21.08
N GLU A 30 5.21 16.30 -22.16
CA GLU A 30 5.96 17.55 -22.30
C GLU A 30 5.15 18.65 -23.04
N TYR A 31 4.75 19.70 -22.32
CA TYR A 31 3.93 20.77 -22.86
C TYR A 31 4.67 22.09 -22.82
N PHE A 32 4.72 22.79 -23.96
CA PHE A 32 5.28 24.11 -24.08
C PHE A 32 4.79 24.80 -25.35
N THR A 33 4.94 26.11 -25.39
CA THR A 33 4.85 26.87 -26.64
C THR A 33 6.26 27.23 -27.08
N VAL A 34 6.60 26.98 -28.35
CA VAL A 34 7.91 27.38 -28.89
C VAL A 34 8.06 28.89 -28.79
N LYS A 35 9.11 29.35 -28.11
CA LYS A 35 9.48 30.76 -28.02
C LYS A 35 10.88 30.95 -28.61
N PRO A 36 11.10 31.93 -29.51
CA PRO A 36 12.45 32.22 -30.02
C PRO A 36 13.36 32.84 -28.95
N THR A 37 12.80 33.33 -27.85
CA THR A 37 13.53 33.94 -26.74
C THR A 37 12.79 33.69 -25.43
N ILE A 38 13.54 33.29 -24.40
CA ILE A 38 13.05 33.21 -23.01
C ILE A 38 13.70 34.37 -22.26
N ALA A 39 12.92 35.41 -21.98
CA ALA A 39 13.39 36.55 -21.20
C ALA A 39 13.25 36.26 -19.69
N VAL A 40 14.35 36.37 -18.96
CA VAL A 40 14.41 36.23 -17.50
C VAL A 40 14.77 37.60 -16.92
N PRO A 41 13.94 38.21 -16.06
CA PRO A 41 14.28 39.50 -15.47
C PRO A 41 15.44 39.35 -14.47
N GLU A 42 16.22 40.42 -14.30
CA GLU A 42 17.22 40.50 -13.24
C GLU A 42 16.52 40.49 -11.87
N MET A 43 16.75 39.44 -11.08
CA MET A 43 16.17 39.26 -9.75
C MET A 43 16.85 38.11 -9.01
N ASP A 44 16.61 38.06 -7.69
CA ASP A 44 16.95 36.91 -6.85
C ASP A 44 15.67 36.20 -6.40
N ILE A 45 15.53 34.92 -6.74
CA ILE A 45 14.45 34.05 -6.22
C ILE A 45 15.10 32.94 -5.40
N ILE A 46 14.74 32.87 -4.12
CA ILE A 46 15.11 31.76 -3.25
C ILE A 46 13.86 30.91 -3.03
N SER A 47 13.93 29.63 -3.37
CA SER A 47 12.84 28.67 -3.17
C SER A 47 13.42 27.38 -2.61
N ASN A 48 12.88 26.94 -1.49
CA ASN A 48 13.24 25.68 -0.83
C ASN A 48 12.00 24.77 -0.77
N PRO A 49 12.19 23.45 -0.85
CA PRO A 49 11.08 22.51 -0.81
C PRO A 49 10.44 22.47 0.58
N SER A 50 9.11 22.28 0.61
CA SER A 50 8.33 22.08 1.85
C SER A 50 8.68 20.76 2.54
N PHE A 51 9.05 19.74 1.77
CA PHE A 51 9.56 18.45 2.29
C PHE A 51 11.01 18.27 1.87
N GLU A 52 11.91 17.94 2.78
CA GLU A 52 13.33 17.69 2.45
C GLU A 52 13.50 16.44 1.56
N PHE A 53 12.77 15.37 1.86
CA PHE A 53 12.86 14.09 1.17
C PHE A 53 11.65 13.87 0.26
N ARG A 54 11.87 13.80 -1.06
CA ARG A 54 10.80 13.73 -2.06
C ARG A 54 11.20 12.75 -3.16
N THR A 55 10.57 11.59 -3.21
CA THR A 55 10.90 10.55 -4.19
C THR A 55 9.70 9.67 -4.48
N ILE A 56 9.85 8.75 -5.43
CA ILE A 56 8.89 7.69 -5.72
C ILE A 56 9.60 6.35 -5.51
N ASN A 57 8.95 5.43 -4.81
CA ASN A 57 9.42 4.06 -4.71
C ASN A 57 8.93 3.26 -5.92
N TRP A 58 9.85 2.87 -6.80
CA TRP A 58 9.52 2.07 -7.97
C TRP A 58 9.20 0.62 -7.61
N ALA A 59 7.97 0.19 -7.89
CA ALA A 59 7.50 -1.16 -7.66
C ALA A 59 7.53 -2.01 -8.94
N ALA A 60 7.58 -3.34 -8.75
CA ALA A 60 7.39 -4.41 -9.74
C ALA A 60 8.33 -4.49 -10.96
N ALA A 61 8.89 -3.38 -11.43
CA ALA A 61 9.80 -3.34 -12.57
C ALA A 61 11.13 -4.04 -12.25
N SER A 62 11.80 -4.55 -13.29
CA SER A 62 13.18 -5.03 -13.16
C SER A 62 14.07 -3.90 -12.66
N ILE A 63 14.92 -4.18 -11.67
CA ILE A 63 15.88 -3.22 -11.12
C ILE A 63 16.94 -2.77 -12.14
N LEU A 64 17.06 -3.47 -13.27
CA LEU A 64 17.98 -3.12 -14.37
C LEU A 64 17.24 -2.41 -15.53
N SER A 65 16.01 -1.98 -15.31
CA SER A 65 15.25 -1.22 -16.33
C SER A 65 15.85 0.18 -16.46
N PRO A 66 16.21 0.62 -17.68
CA PRO A 66 16.59 2.00 -17.93
C PRO A 66 15.33 2.88 -17.97
N ILE A 67 14.83 3.29 -16.81
CA ILE A 67 13.61 4.10 -16.67
C ILE A 67 13.90 5.60 -16.82
N TRP A 68 14.57 5.96 -17.92
CA TRP A 68 15.09 7.30 -18.17
C TRP A 68 14.00 8.37 -18.18
N ASP A 69 12.86 8.09 -18.80
CA ASP A 69 11.75 9.04 -18.89
C ASP A 69 11.15 9.29 -17.50
N SER A 70 11.04 8.24 -16.69
CA SER A 70 10.57 8.35 -15.31
C SER A 70 11.53 9.17 -14.45
N TRP A 71 12.84 8.94 -14.55
CA TRP A 71 13.84 9.71 -13.80
C TRP A 71 13.95 11.16 -14.27
N ASP A 72 13.86 11.42 -15.57
CA ASP A 72 13.83 12.79 -16.10
C ASP A 72 12.59 13.53 -15.60
N TRP A 73 11.42 12.91 -15.65
CA TRP A 73 10.18 13.48 -15.14
C TRP A 73 10.28 13.82 -13.64
N MET A 74 10.88 12.94 -12.83
CA MET A 74 11.08 13.19 -11.41
C MET A 74 11.89 14.47 -11.17
N VAL A 75 13.06 14.59 -11.80
CA VAL A 75 13.97 15.72 -11.54
C VAL A 75 13.42 17.03 -12.12
N ARG A 76 12.79 16.98 -13.30
CA ARG A 76 12.08 18.11 -13.92
C ARG A 76 10.95 18.66 -13.03
N ASN A 77 10.37 17.79 -12.19
CA ASN A 77 9.35 18.12 -11.19
C ASN A 77 9.90 18.20 -9.75
N ASN A 78 11.19 18.51 -9.60
CA ASN A 78 11.87 18.78 -8.32
C ASN A 78 11.88 17.62 -7.29
N LEU A 79 11.67 16.39 -7.76
CA LEU A 79 11.90 15.18 -6.98
C LEU A 79 13.36 14.72 -7.11
N ARG A 80 13.76 13.80 -6.23
CA ARG A 80 15.08 13.18 -6.29
C ARG A 80 14.94 11.68 -6.59
N PRO A 81 15.51 11.17 -7.70
CA PRO A 81 15.61 9.73 -7.91
C PRO A 81 16.30 9.07 -6.72
N PHE A 82 15.73 7.97 -6.24
CA PHE A 82 16.21 7.25 -5.06
C PHE A 82 16.30 5.76 -5.39
N GLU A 83 17.48 5.32 -5.81
CA GLU A 83 17.66 4.04 -6.51
C GLU A 83 18.48 3.02 -5.74
N GLY A 84 18.26 1.74 -6.07
CA GLY A 84 19.00 0.64 -5.48
C GLY A 84 20.49 0.66 -5.85
N HIS A 85 21.34 0.27 -4.91
CA HIS A 85 22.78 0.18 -5.09
C HIS A 85 23.19 -0.69 -6.29
N HIS A 86 22.49 -1.80 -6.53
CA HIS A 86 22.72 -2.65 -7.71
C HIS A 86 22.38 -1.94 -9.04
N THR A 87 21.36 -1.09 -9.05
CA THR A 87 20.98 -0.28 -10.24
C THR A 87 22.07 0.74 -10.52
N TYR A 88 22.59 1.38 -9.48
CA TYR A 88 23.66 2.37 -9.60
C TYR A 88 25.02 1.79 -10.03
N LEU A 89 25.33 0.55 -9.61
CA LEU A 89 26.55 -0.15 -10.01
C LEU A 89 26.50 -0.68 -11.44
N ASN A 90 25.34 -0.65 -12.10
CA ASN A 90 25.26 -0.99 -13.51
C ASN A 90 25.90 0.13 -14.35
N GLU A 91 27.00 -0.16 -15.03
CA GLU A 91 27.73 0.80 -15.87
C GLU A 91 26.83 1.50 -16.90
N ALA A 92 25.81 0.80 -17.43
CA ALA A 92 24.88 1.39 -18.40
C ALA A 92 23.91 2.42 -17.77
N LEU A 93 23.75 2.42 -16.45
CA LEU A 93 22.83 3.28 -15.72
C LEU A 93 23.55 4.34 -14.85
N HIS A 94 24.78 4.06 -14.45
CA HIS A 94 25.57 4.83 -13.48
C HIS A 94 25.64 6.32 -13.80
N ASP A 95 26.19 6.67 -14.97
CA ASP A 95 26.42 8.06 -15.35
C ASP A 95 25.10 8.83 -15.49
N GLY A 96 24.07 8.18 -16.01
CA GLY A 96 22.76 8.80 -16.17
C GLY A 96 22.05 9.06 -14.84
N LEU A 97 22.22 8.19 -13.84
CA LEU A 97 21.72 8.42 -12.48
C LEU A 97 22.52 9.51 -11.76
N ALA A 98 23.85 9.50 -11.90
CA ALA A 98 24.72 10.52 -11.32
C ALA A 98 24.39 11.92 -11.88
N ALA A 99 24.17 12.04 -13.19
CA ALA A 99 23.78 13.28 -13.85
C ALA A 99 22.44 13.85 -13.35
N ARG A 100 21.56 12.99 -12.82
CA ARG A 100 20.26 13.36 -12.24
C ARG A 100 20.32 13.57 -10.72
N GLY A 101 21.52 13.54 -10.14
CA GLY A 101 21.76 13.70 -8.71
C GLY A 101 21.05 12.66 -7.85
N ALA A 102 20.86 11.45 -8.38
CA ALA A 102 20.20 10.35 -7.68
C ALA A 102 20.85 10.10 -6.31
N GLU A 103 20.03 9.81 -5.31
CA GLU A 103 20.48 9.29 -4.02
C GLU A 103 20.41 7.76 -4.06
N ILE A 104 21.44 7.10 -3.56
CA ILE A 104 21.55 5.64 -3.67
C ILE A 104 21.18 4.99 -2.35
N GLN A 105 20.46 3.87 -2.43
CA GLN A 105 20.05 3.05 -1.30
C GLN A 105 20.66 1.65 -1.37
N ALA A 106 21.29 1.21 -0.29
CA ALA A 106 21.60 -0.19 -0.04
C ALA A 106 20.65 -0.79 1.00
N GLY A 107 20.62 -2.13 1.12
CA GLY A 107 19.74 -2.82 2.07
C GLY A 107 18.31 -3.02 1.53
N GLY A 108 17.31 -2.73 2.35
CA GLY A 108 15.91 -3.08 2.14
C GLY A 108 15.46 -4.12 3.18
N HIS A 109 14.61 -5.06 2.77
CA HIS A 109 14.29 -6.24 3.58
C HIS A 109 15.51 -7.16 3.62
N CYS A 110 16.29 -7.09 4.71
CA CYS A 110 17.68 -7.55 4.68
C CYS A 110 18.11 -8.43 5.86
N PHE A 111 17.20 -8.85 6.74
CA PHE A 111 17.58 -9.64 7.92
C PHE A 111 18.19 -11.00 7.54
N SER A 112 17.54 -11.74 6.64
CA SER A 112 18.10 -12.99 6.10
C SER A 112 19.44 -12.76 5.39
N ASN A 113 19.54 -11.66 4.63
CA ASN A 113 20.77 -11.30 3.90
C ASN A 113 21.94 -11.02 4.86
N LEU A 114 21.68 -10.31 5.96
CA LEU A 114 22.68 -10.00 6.98
C LEU A 114 23.07 -11.25 7.79
N LEU A 115 22.14 -12.18 8.06
CA LEU A 115 22.50 -13.43 8.74
C LEU A 115 23.31 -14.36 7.83
N GLY A 116 22.92 -14.50 6.56
CA GLY A 116 23.62 -15.33 5.56
C GLY A 116 24.91 -14.71 5.02
N GLY A 117 25.27 -13.49 5.46
CA GLY A 117 26.48 -12.79 5.04
C GLY A 117 26.52 -12.49 3.54
N ASN A 118 25.39 -12.06 2.97
CA ASN A 118 25.37 -11.50 1.64
C ASN A 118 25.88 -10.05 1.71
N ASN A 119 27.19 -9.89 1.49
CA ASN A 119 27.77 -8.56 1.36
C ASN A 119 27.45 -8.00 -0.03
N LEU A 120 27.27 -6.68 -0.15
CA LEU A 120 26.75 -5.98 -1.34
C LEU A 120 27.45 -6.32 -2.69
N GLY A 121 28.61 -7.00 -2.66
CA GLY A 121 29.33 -7.50 -3.83
C GLY A 121 29.36 -9.04 -4.02
N GLY A 122 28.31 -9.63 -4.60
CA GLY A 122 28.51 -10.71 -5.59
C GLY A 122 28.26 -12.17 -5.20
N LYS A 123 27.61 -12.49 -4.07
CA LYS A 123 27.11 -13.87 -3.88
C LYS A 123 25.91 -14.12 -4.79
N THR A 124 25.93 -15.24 -5.51
CA THR A 124 24.75 -15.67 -6.28
C THR A 124 23.61 -16.07 -5.32
N ARG A 125 22.35 -15.95 -5.77
CA ARG A 125 21.20 -16.41 -4.97
C ARG A 125 21.33 -17.89 -4.55
N ALA A 126 21.90 -18.72 -5.41
CA ALA A 126 22.17 -20.13 -5.11
C ALA A 126 23.19 -20.28 -3.97
N ARG A 127 24.29 -19.51 -4.00
CA ARG A 127 25.30 -19.54 -2.94
C ARG A 127 24.75 -19.02 -1.62
N PHE A 128 24.00 -17.92 -1.65
CA PHE A 128 23.31 -17.39 -0.47
C PHE A 128 22.39 -18.44 0.18
N LYS A 129 21.57 -19.12 -0.63
CA LYS A 129 20.70 -20.20 -0.14
C LYS A 129 21.52 -21.34 0.50
N GLN A 130 22.60 -21.77 -0.14
CA GLN A 130 23.48 -22.81 0.39
C GLN A 130 24.15 -22.41 1.72
N ASP A 131 24.58 -21.16 1.85
CA ASP A 131 25.18 -20.64 3.08
C ASP A 131 24.14 -20.64 4.22
N LEU A 132 22.90 -20.21 3.98
CA LEU A 132 21.82 -20.28 4.97
C LEU A 132 21.46 -21.72 5.36
N GLU A 133 21.40 -22.64 4.40
CA GLU A 133 21.14 -24.06 4.66
C GLU A 133 22.25 -24.70 5.51
N THR A 134 23.50 -24.32 5.25
CA THR A 134 24.66 -24.78 6.03
C THR A 134 24.58 -24.23 7.45
N LEU A 135 24.35 -22.91 7.59
CA LEU A 135 24.17 -22.27 8.89
C LEU A 135 23.00 -22.86 9.67
N TYR A 136 21.89 -23.21 9.01
CA TYR A 136 20.75 -23.86 9.66
C TYR A 136 21.07 -25.26 10.17
N ARG A 137 21.87 -26.03 9.41
CA ARG A 137 22.28 -27.38 9.80
C ARG A 137 23.25 -27.37 10.98
N GLU A 138 24.18 -26.42 10.97
CA GLU A 138 25.26 -26.32 11.98
C GLU A 138 24.81 -25.57 13.24
N HIS A 139 23.96 -24.55 13.07
CA HIS A 139 23.51 -23.62 14.11
C HIS A 139 21.99 -23.36 14.04
N PRO A 140 21.15 -24.38 14.21
CA PRO A 140 19.69 -24.21 14.16
C PRO A 140 19.16 -23.21 15.21
N GLU A 141 19.88 -22.94 16.28
CA GLU A 141 19.55 -21.96 17.33
C GLU A 141 19.58 -20.50 16.85
N TYR A 142 20.22 -20.20 15.73
CA TYR A 142 20.24 -18.85 15.12
C TYR A 142 18.92 -18.52 14.41
N PHE A 143 18.15 -19.55 14.08
CA PHE A 143 16.93 -19.45 13.31
C PHE A 143 15.71 -19.38 14.22
N PRO A 144 14.58 -18.81 13.76
CA PRO A 144 13.41 -18.63 14.61
C PRO A 144 12.82 -19.98 15.06
N VAL A 145 12.30 -20.01 16.29
CA VAL A 145 11.25 -20.98 16.64
C VAL A 145 9.93 -20.43 16.08
N ILE A 146 9.20 -21.24 15.33
CA ILE A 146 7.83 -20.97 14.88
C ILE A 146 7.02 -22.24 15.14
N ASN A 147 5.90 -22.11 15.85
CA ASN A 147 5.04 -23.23 16.26
C ASN A 147 5.84 -24.36 16.92
N GLY A 148 6.74 -24.00 17.83
CA GLY A 148 7.58 -24.93 18.59
C GLY A 148 8.72 -25.59 17.80
N ARG A 149 8.95 -25.22 16.52
CA ARG A 149 10.01 -25.80 15.68
C ARG A 149 10.97 -24.74 15.16
N ARG A 150 12.25 -25.08 15.04
CA ARG A 150 13.19 -24.25 14.29
C ARG A 150 12.83 -24.30 12.81
N VAL A 151 12.80 -23.15 12.15
CA VAL A 151 12.49 -23.04 10.73
C VAL A 151 13.56 -22.26 10.00
N ILE A 152 13.95 -22.72 8.82
CA ILE A 152 14.88 -22.01 7.96
C ILE A 152 14.25 -20.72 7.42
N LEU A 153 15.08 -19.70 7.19
CA LEU A 153 14.63 -18.44 6.59
C LEU A 153 14.49 -18.61 5.08
N GLU A 154 13.25 -18.68 4.60
CA GLU A 154 12.93 -18.78 3.17
C GLU A 154 11.93 -17.70 2.77
N ASN A 155 12.12 -17.14 1.56
CA ASN A 155 11.21 -16.18 0.93
C ASN A 155 10.80 -15.00 1.83
N GLN A 156 11.71 -14.56 2.70
CA GLN A 156 11.50 -13.45 3.63
C GLN A 156 10.32 -13.64 4.61
N LYS A 157 9.82 -14.87 4.80
CA LYS A 157 8.60 -15.12 5.58
C LYS A 157 8.78 -14.89 7.10
N TYR A 158 9.96 -15.17 7.61
CA TYR A 158 10.25 -15.15 9.05
C TYR A 158 11.50 -14.32 9.35
N GLN A 159 11.62 -13.87 10.59
CA GLN A 159 12.78 -13.15 11.09
C GLN A 159 13.76 -14.09 11.81
N PRO A 160 15.08 -13.84 11.77
CA PRO A 160 16.06 -14.58 12.56
C PRO A 160 15.80 -14.45 14.08
N CYS A 161 16.49 -15.26 14.89
CA CYS A 161 16.42 -15.15 16.35
C CYS A 161 17.15 -13.88 16.84
N THR A 162 16.41 -12.78 16.99
CA THR A 162 16.96 -11.43 17.28
C THR A 162 17.60 -11.27 18.66
N THR A 163 17.43 -12.25 19.55
CA THR A 163 18.04 -12.26 20.90
C THR A 163 19.26 -13.17 21.02
N HIS A 164 19.58 -13.95 19.98
CA HIS A 164 20.74 -14.82 20.03
C HIS A 164 22.03 -13.99 19.85
N PRO A 165 23.01 -14.03 20.78
CA PRO A 165 24.20 -13.18 20.72
C PRO A 165 24.99 -13.32 19.42
N GLU A 166 25.16 -14.55 18.91
CA GLU A 166 25.85 -14.78 17.64
C GLU A 166 25.08 -14.24 16.43
N VAL A 167 23.74 -14.24 16.46
CA VAL A 167 22.94 -13.62 15.38
C VAL A 167 23.18 -12.12 15.35
N VAL A 168 23.09 -11.47 16.51
CA VAL A 168 23.39 -10.03 16.66
C VAL A 168 24.82 -9.75 16.19
N ARG A 169 25.80 -10.56 16.59
CA ARG A 169 27.21 -10.41 16.21
C ARG A 169 27.41 -10.51 14.70
N ILE A 170 26.95 -11.61 14.08
CA ILE A 170 27.09 -11.87 12.64
C ILE A 170 26.42 -10.76 11.83
N MET A 171 25.17 -10.44 12.15
CA MET A 171 24.42 -9.42 11.41
C MET A 171 25.05 -8.02 11.56
N SER A 172 25.57 -7.69 12.75
CA SER A 172 26.29 -6.43 12.97
C SER A 172 27.58 -6.36 12.14
N GLU A 173 28.38 -7.43 12.12
CA GLU A 173 29.64 -7.46 11.37
C GLU A 173 29.40 -7.35 9.86
N ASN A 174 28.39 -8.06 9.35
CA ASN A 174 27.99 -7.98 7.95
C ASN A 174 27.42 -6.60 7.60
N LEU A 175 26.64 -5.98 8.50
CA LEU A 175 26.16 -4.61 8.31
C LEU A 175 27.32 -3.60 8.25
N VAL A 176 28.31 -3.72 9.14
CA VAL A 176 29.52 -2.89 9.12
C VAL A 176 30.30 -3.08 7.82
N GLY A 177 30.50 -4.33 7.38
CA GLY A 177 31.15 -4.65 6.11
C GLY A 177 30.42 -4.00 4.93
N ASN A 178 29.10 -4.18 4.87
CA ASN A 178 28.24 -3.58 3.86
C ASN A 178 28.32 -2.06 3.84
N LEU A 179 28.29 -1.41 5.00
CA LEU A 179 28.38 0.05 5.08
C LEU A 179 29.76 0.56 4.67
N ARG A 180 30.86 -0.11 5.03
CA ARG A 180 32.20 0.27 4.57
C ARG A 180 32.31 0.23 3.05
N GLU A 181 31.83 -0.85 2.45
CA GLU A 181 31.81 -1.00 0.99
C GLU A 181 30.89 0.07 0.36
N PHE A 182 29.65 0.17 0.83
CA PHE A 182 28.65 1.08 0.28
C PHE A 182 29.07 2.55 0.40
N CYS A 183 29.50 2.99 1.59
CA CYS A 183 29.90 4.38 1.81
C CYS A 183 31.17 4.76 1.02
N SER A 184 32.03 3.79 0.67
CA SER A 184 33.17 4.05 -0.22
C SER A 184 32.75 4.36 -1.67
N GLN A 185 31.61 3.80 -2.10
CA GLN A 185 31.08 3.95 -3.45
C GLN A 185 29.99 5.03 -3.55
N SER A 186 29.27 5.28 -2.45
CA SER A 186 28.15 6.21 -2.35
C SER A 186 28.16 6.91 -0.98
N PRO A 187 29.08 7.87 -0.74
CA PRO A 187 29.23 8.51 0.57
C PRO A 187 27.97 9.24 1.08
N ALA A 188 27.12 9.72 0.16
CA ALA A 188 25.86 10.38 0.49
C ALA A 188 24.65 9.42 0.52
N GLY A 189 24.85 8.14 0.21
CA GLY A 189 23.79 7.13 0.15
C GLY A 189 23.22 6.78 1.51
N ARG A 190 22.13 6.01 1.52
CA ARG A 190 21.48 5.52 2.74
C ARG A 190 21.38 4.01 2.75
N TYR A 191 21.54 3.40 3.92
CA TYR A 191 21.31 1.98 4.11
C TYR A 191 19.95 1.77 4.79
N ARG A 192 19.02 1.12 4.10
CA ARG A 192 17.69 0.79 4.63
C ARG A 192 17.78 -0.52 5.41
N LEU A 193 17.72 -0.43 6.73
CA LEU A 193 17.77 -1.57 7.65
C LEU A 193 16.35 -1.95 8.06
N VAL A 194 15.80 -2.98 7.40
CA VAL A 194 14.41 -3.42 7.57
C VAL A 194 14.39 -4.95 7.70
N ASN A 195 13.42 -5.45 8.48
CA ASN A 195 13.12 -6.87 8.61
C ASN A 195 12.89 -7.52 7.24
N ASP A 196 12.95 -8.84 7.18
CA ASP A 196 12.39 -9.56 6.04
C ASP A 196 10.87 -9.28 5.95
N ASP A 197 10.28 -9.21 4.76
CA ASP A 197 8.92 -8.66 4.56
C ASP A 197 7.78 -9.45 5.25
N GLY A 198 8.05 -10.61 5.85
CA GLY A 198 7.07 -11.34 6.64
C GLY A 198 6.93 -10.86 8.10
N THR A 199 5.77 -11.12 8.69
CA THR A 199 5.42 -10.73 10.07
C THR A 199 5.72 -11.79 11.12
N GLY A 200 6.31 -12.94 10.74
CA GLY A 200 6.57 -14.03 11.67
C GLY A 200 7.90 -13.86 12.41
N TRP A 201 7.84 -13.66 13.72
CA TRP A 201 9.01 -13.44 14.58
C TRP A 201 9.34 -14.68 15.42
N CYS A 202 10.60 -14.84 15.80
CA CYS A 202 11.06 -15.96 16.64
C CYS A 202 10.26 -16.03 17.96
N GLU A 203 9.77 -17.22 18.27
CA GLU A 203 8.93 -17.52 19.44
C GLU A 203 9.71 -18.15 20.61
N CYS A 204 11.04 -18.16 20.57
CA CYS A 204 11.82 -18.67 21.69
C CYS A 204 11.58 -17.83 22.95
N GLU A 205 11.77 -18.43 24.13
CA GLU A 205 11.54 -17.79 25.42
C GLU A 205 12.19 -16.41 25.52
N LYS A 206 13.45 -16.28 25.09
CA LYS A 206 14.20 -15.02 25.13
C LYS A 206 13.60 -13.93 24.23
N CYS A 207 13.15 -14.30 23.03
CA CYS A 207 12.50 -13.34 22.13
C CYS A 207 11.14 -12.93 22.70
N ARG A 208 10.30 -13.88 23.13
CA ARG A 208 8.98 -13.58 23.71
C ARG A 208 9.08 -12.71 24.96
N ALA A 209 10.11 -12.91 25.77
CA ALA A 209 10.37 -12.08 26.95
C ALA A 209 10.68 -10.60 26.63
N GLN A 210 10.96 -10.23 25.37
CA GLN A 210 11.14 -8.83 24.98
C GLN A 210 9.84 -8.11 24.66
N ASP A 211 8.72 -8.82 24.44
CA ASP A 211 7.47 -8.20 24.01
C ASP A 211 6.61 -7.84 25.24
N PRO A 212 6.36 -6.55 25.51
CA PRO A 212 5.55 -6.11 26.63
C PRO A 212 4.08 -6.50 26.48
N ALA A 213 3.37 -6.65 27.60
CA ALA A 213 2.00 -7.14 27.63
C ALA A 213 1.01 -6.30 26.79
N ASP A 214 1.19 -4.98 26.77
CA ASP A 214 0.34 -4.07 25.98
C ASP A 214 0.59 -4.18 24.47
N GLU A 215 1.81 -4.57 24.06
CA GLU A 215 2.13 -4.87 22.67
C GLU A 215 1.60 -6.26 22.27
N THR A 216 1.79 -7.27 23.12
CA THR A 216 1.32 -8.64 22.83
C THR A 216 -0.20 -8.72 22.71
N ALA A 217 -0.96 -7.94 23.49
CA ALA A 217 -2.41 -7.83 23.33
C ALA A 217 -2.81 -7.32 21.94
N GLY A 218 -2.00 -6.45 21.34
CA GLY A 218 -2.17 -5.97 19.96
C GLY A 218 -1.51 -6.86 18.90
N ARG A 219 -0.87 -7.97 19.29
CA ARG A 219 0.02 -8.80 18.45
C ARG A 219 1.14 -7.99 17.78
N LEU A 220 1.66 -7.02 18.52
CA LEU A 220 2.74 -6.15 18.13
C LEU A 220 4.07 -6.63 18.72
N VAL A 221 5.15 -6.29 18.03
CA VAL A 221 6.54 -6.59 18.44
C VAL A 221 7.43 -5.34 18.34
N VAL A 222 6.86 -4.18 18.66
CA VAL A 222 7.47 -2.85 18.49
C VAL A 222 8.76 -2.77 19.31
N THR A 223 8.70 -3.17 20.57
CA THR A 223 9.86 -3.15 21.49
C THR A 223 10.97 -4.06 20.99
N ARG A 224 10.65 -5.28 20.58
CA ARG A 224 11.62 -6.23 20.02
C ARG A 224 12.26 -5.70 18.75
N TYR A 225 11.45 -5.16 17.83
CA TYR A 225 11.94 -4.58 16.58
C TYR A 225 12.96 -3.47 16.85
N TRP A 226 12.57 -2.44 17.61
CA TRP A 226 13.46 -1.31 17.88
C TRP A 226 14.67 -1.70 18.73
N SER A 227 14.53 -2.63 19.67
CA SER A 227 15.67 -3.17 20.43
C SER A 227 16.71 -3.80 19.50
N PHE A 228 16.28 -4.53 18.48
CA PHE A 228 17.18 -5.17 17.54
C PHE A 228 17.80 -4.16 16.56
N ILE A 229 16.99 -3.27 15.99
CA ILE A 229 17.45 -2.20 15.10
C ILE A 229 18.49 -1.32 15.79
N ASN A 230 18.26 -0.93 17.05
CA ASN A 230 19.17 -0.07 17.81
C ASN A 230 20.56 -0.73 17.98
N GLN A 231 20.59 -2.02 18.36
CA GLN A 231 21.84 -2.78 18.52
C GLN A 231 22.67 -2.79 17.23
N LEU A 232 22.01 -3.02 16.09
CA LEU A 232 22.70 -3.06 14.79
C LEU A 232 23.15 -1.66 14.35
N ALA A 233 22.25 -0.67 14.41
CA ALA A 233 22.50 0.68 13.91
C ALA A 233 23.58 1.40 14.73
N GLU A 234 23.56 1.31 16.06
CA GLU A 234 24.54 1.97 16.93
C GLU A 234 25.94 1.42 16.70
N LYS A 235 26.09 0.09 16.68
CA LYS A 235 27.38 -0.55 16.41
C LYS A 235 27.89 -0.22 15.01
N ALA A 236 26.99 -0.17 14.03
CA ALA A 236 27.32 0.16 12.66
C ALA A 236 27.78 1.60 12.48
N CYS A 237 27.03 2.58 12.99
CA CYS A 237 27.38 4.00 12.92
C CYS A 237 28.64 4.34 13.72
N ALA A 238 28.88 3.66 14.85
CA ALA A 238 30.14 3.80 15.57
C ALA A 238 31.35 3.28 14.77
N ALA A 239 31.18 2.19 14.02
CA ALA A 239 32.26 1.57 13.24
C ALA A 239 32.47 2.22 11.85
N VAL A 240 31.46 2.93 11.33
CA VAL A 240 31.48 3.62 10.04
C VAL A 240 30.93 5.05 10.22
N PRO A 241 31.76 6.00 10.70
CA PRO A 241 31.33 7.38 10.88
C PRO A 241 30.81 8.00 9.59
N GLY A 242 29.65 8.67 9.67
CA GLY A 242 28.97 9.27 8.51
C GLY A 242 28.02 8.31 7.78
N ALA A 243 27.95 7.03 8.16
CA ALA A 243 26.94 6.11 7.64
C ALA A 243 25.53 6.61 7.96
N ARG A 244 24.67 6.64 6.94
CA ARG A 244 23.26 7.05 7.07
C ARG A 244 22.37 5.82 7.04
N ILE A 245 21.85 5.42 8.18
CA ILE A 245 20.95 4.26 8.29
C ILE A 245 19.52 4.74 8.45
N ASN A 246 18.59 4.25 7.65
CA ASN A 246 17.16 4.46 7.83
C ASN A 246 16.46 3.15 8.18
N SER A 247 15.38 3.25 8.95
CA SER A 247 14.54 2.11 9.31
C SER A 247 13.07 2.49 9.21
N ILE A 248 12.14 1.59 9.52
CA ILE A 248 10.71 1.76 9.23
C ILE A 248 9.83 1.31 10.39
N ALA A 249 8.77 2.04 10.67
CA ALA A 249 7.61 1.59 11.43
C ALA A 249 6.60 1.00 10.44
N TYR A 250 6.42 -0.33 10.46
CA TYR A 250 5.64 -1.07 9.47
C TYR A 250 5.04 -2.34 10.09
N GLN A 251 4.02 -2.91 9.43
CA GLN A 251 3.40 -4.19 9.82
C GLN A 251 3.07 -4.29 11.33
N ASN A 252 3.54 -5.33 12.01
CA ASN A 252 3.31 -5.58 13.43
C ASN A 252 4.29 -4.83 14.36
N TYR A 253 5.05 -3.86 13.85
CA TYR A 253 5.89 -2.93 14.63
C TYR A 253 5.68 -1.47 14.18
N GLN A 254 4.50 -1.18 13.63
CA GLN A 254 4.13 0.14 13.08
C GLN A 254 3.78 1.21 14.14
N ALA A 255 3.38 0.79 15.34
CA ALA A 255 2.94 1.70 16.39
C ALA A 255 4.11 2.53 16.94
N ALA A 256 3.80 3.74 17.43
CA ALA A 256 4.76 4.59 18.10
C ALA A 256 5.30 3.86 19.36
N PRO A 257 6.63 3.71 19.52
CA PRO A 257 7.21 2.93 20.61
C PRO A 257 6.99 3.60 21.97
N LYS A 258 6.59 2.80 22.96
CA LYS A 258 6.42 3.23 24.35
C LYS A 258 7.57 2.81 25.27
N HIS A 259 8.18 1.66 24.99
CA HIS A 259 9.17 1.04 25.89
C HIS A 259 10.60 1.18 25.39
N VAL A 260 10.85 0.94 24.10
CA VAL A 260 12.17 1.12 23.47
C VAL A 260 12.06 2.06 22.30
N LEU A 261 12.61 3.26 22.47
CA LEU A 261 12.62 4.30 21.43
C LEU A 261 13.67 4.00 20.35
N PRO A 262 13.47 4.44 19.10
CA PRO A 262 14.46 4.29 18.04
C PRO A 262 15.76 5.02 18.38
N SER A 263 16.89 4.44 17.99
CA SER A 263 18.20 5.05 18.24
C SER A 263 18.36 6.37 17.50
N GLN A 264 19.06 7.32 18.13
CA GLN A 264 19.47 8.59 17.51
C GLN A 264 20.53 8.41 16.41
N SER A 265 21.08 7.20 16.27
CA SER A 265 21.96 6.85 15.15
C SER A 265 21.21 6.71 13.82
N LEU A 266 19.87 6.57 13.85
CA LEU A 266 19.05 6.50 12.64
C LEU A 266 18.91 7.89 12.00
N SER A 267 19.13 7.95 10.68
CA SER A 267 18.97 9.17 9.89
C SER A 267 17.51 9.55 9.63
N THR A 268 16.64 8.56 9.46
CA THR A 268 15.18 8.74 9.29
C THR A 268 14.43 7.49 9.74
N VAL A 269 13.18 7.68 10.16
CA VAL A 269 12.18 6.63 10.38
C VAL A 269 11.08 6.79 9.34
N GLU A 270 10.91 5.79 8.48
CA GLU A 270 9.80 5.73 7.53
C GLU A 270 8.53 5.25 8.27
N LEU A 271 7.37 5.84 7.98
CA LEU A 271 6.06 5.42 8.48
C LEU A 271 5.27 4.83 7.32
N SER A 272 4.90 3.55 7.43
CA SER A 272 4.12 2.85 6.41
C SER A 272 3.01 2.05 7.05
N TYR A 273 1.80 2.29 6.57
CA TYR A 273 0.59 1.68 7.11
C TYR A 273 -0.20 1.03 5.99
N ASN A 274 -0.33 -0.29 6.06
CA ASN A 274 -1.26 -1.01 5.22
C ASN A 274 -2.68 -0.69 5.71
N SER A 275 -3.63 -0.56 4.80
CA SER A 275 -5.05 -0.27 5.12
C SER A 275 -5.39 1.17 5.52
N ILE A 276 -4.56 2.16 5.15
CA ILE A 276 -5.06 3.54 5.02
C ILE A 276 -6.19 3.57 3.99
N CYS A 277 -7.27 4.27 4.33
CA CYS A 277 -8.35 4.60 3.41
C CYS A 277 -7.96 5.85 2.61
N TYR A 278 -8.06 5.76 1.29
CA TYR A 278 -7.85 6.88 0.36
C TYR A 278 -9.17 7.40 -0.25
N ARG A 279 -10.32 6.90 0.20
CA ARG A 279 -11.63 7.48 -0.09
C ARG A 279 -11.96 8.65 0.83
N HIS A 280 -11.54 8.55 2.09
CA HIS A 280 -11.71 9.58 3.11
C HIS A 280 -10.34 10.14 3.47
N ALA A 281 -10.29 11.42 3.83
CA ALA A 281 -9.08 12.06 4.34
C ALA A 281 -8.53 11.31 5.58
N LEU A 282 -7.21 11.36 5.78
CA LEU A 282 -6.57 10.67 6.90
C LEU A 282 -7.11 11.14 8.27
N ASP A 283 -7.43 12.42 8.42
CA ASP A 283 -7.97 12.99 9.66
C ASP A 283 -9.50 13.10 9.70
N ASP A 284 -10.23 12.43 8.78
CA ASP A 284 -11.69 12.36 8.83
C ASP A 284 -12.15 11.57 10.07
N PRO A 285 -12.84 12.20 11.04
CA PRO A 285 -13.26 11.54 12.28
C PRO A 285 -14.33 10.46 12.05
N SER A 286 -15.04 10.50 10.93
CA SER A 286 -16.05 9.50 10.54
C SER A 286 -15.43 8.25 9.90
N CYS A 287 -14.19 8.35 9.41
CA CYS A 287 -13.49 7.20 8.84
C CYS A 287 -12.88 6.34 9.95
N LEU A 288 -13.55 5.25 10.31
CA LEU A 288 -13.08 4.35 11.35
C LEU A 288 -11.74 3.67 11.00
N ALA A 289 -11.51 3.36 9.73
CA ALA A 289 -10.23 2.84 9.26
C ALA A 289 -9.07 3.83 9.50
N ASN A 290 -9.25 5.10 9.11
CA ASN A 290 -8.19 6.10 9.23
C ASN A 290 -7.99 6.62 10.66
N ARG A 291 -9.02 6.61 11.52
CA ARG A 291 -8.90 7.07 12.93
C ARG A 291 -7.70 6.45 13.65
N LYS A 292 -7.51 5.14 13.48
CA LYS A 292 -6.37 4.40 14.06
C LYS A 292 -5.03 4.94 13.53
N TYR A 293 -4.90 5.08 12.22
CA TYR A 293 -3.65 5.49 11.58
C TYR A 293 -3.34 6.97 11.79
N TYR A 294 -4.35 7.82 11.81
CA TYR A 294 -4.20 9.22 12.18
C TYR A 294 -3.66 9.37 13.60
N GLN A 295 -4.20 8.61 14.56
CA GLN A 295 -3.66 8.58 15.91
C GLN A 295 -2.20 8.11 15.93
N GLN A 296 -1.84 7.09 15.16
CA GLN A 296 -0.44 6.65 15.07
C GLN A 296 0.48 7.74 14.50
N TYR A 297 0.05 8.48 13.48
CA TYR A 297 0.81 9.63 12.97
C TYR A 297 0.96 10.74 14.01
N LEU A 298 -0.07 11.04 14.81
CA LEU A 298 0.01 11.98 15.92
C LEU A 298 1.02 11.53 16.98
N ASP A 299 0.99 10.25 17.35
CA ASP A 299 1.89 9.69 18.35
C ASP A 299 3.35 9.72 17.87
N TRP A 300 3.60 9.36 16.61
CA TRP A 300 4.92 9.46 15.99
C TRP A 300 5.40 10.92 15.87
N ALA A 301 4.51 11.84 15.48
CA ALA A 301 4.84 13.27 15.41
C ALA A 301 5.21 13.84 16.79
N ALA A 302 4.51 13.41 17.85
CA ALA A 302 4.84 13.79 19.23
C ALA A 302 6.23 13.28 19.63
N LEU A 303 6.53 12.01 19.35
CA LEU A 303 7.87 11.44 19.59
C LEU A 303 8.95 12.18 18.78
N ALA A 304 8.70 12.48 17.52
CA ALA A 304 9.63 13.22 16.67
C ALA A 304 9.92 14.61 17.22
N LYS A 305 8.89 15.32 17.68
CA LYS A 305 9.05 16.63 18.33
C LYS A 305 9.83 16.54 19.64
N GLN A 306 9.59 15.52 20.44
CA GLN A 306 10.25 15.33 21.74
C GLN A 306 11.71 14.89 21.62
N HIS A 307 12.01 14.04 20.63
CA HIS A 307 13.30 13.34 20.54
C HIS A 307 14.09 13.65 19.26
N GLY A 308 13.59 14.53 18.38
CA GLY A 308 14.29 14.96 17.17
C GLY A 308 14.28 13.93 16.02
N TYR A 309 13.34 12.98 16.01
CA TYR A 309 13.24 12.02 14.91
C TYR A 309 12.83 12.70 13.60
N ARG A 310 13.35 12.16 12.50
CA ARG A 310 13.10 12.65 11.15
C ARG A 310 12.21 11.65 10.43
N LEU A 311 10.94 11.99 10.30
CA LEU A 311 9.90 11.11 9.78
C LEU A 311 9.71 11.26 8.27
N VAL A 312 9.48 10.13 7.59
CA VAL A 312 9.12 10.09 6.16
C VAL A 312 7.85 9.25 5.99
N ALA A 313 6.81 9.78 5.35
CA ALA A 313 5.61 9.00 5.07
C ALA A 313 5.79 8.18 3.78
N TYR A 314 5.47 6.88 3.87
CA TYR A 314 5.46 5.95 2.74
C TYR A 314 4.01 5.63 2.39
N ALA A 315 3.55 6.10 1.23
CA ALA A 315 2.18 5.89 0.74
C ALA A 315 2.12 4.77 -0.32
N GLN A 316 1.34 3.72 -0.09
CA GLN A 316 1.15 2.61 -1.04
C GLN A 316 -0.07 2.88 -1.93
N ILE A 317 0.13 3.68 -2.98
CA ILE A 317 -0.94 4.12 -3.89
C ILE A 317 -1.01 3.30 -5.19
N ASP A 318 -0.11 2.33 -5.38
CA ASP A 318 -0.04 1.43 -6.52
C ASP A 318 -1.32 0.61 -6.73
N SER A 319 -1.88 0.07 -5.64
CA SER A 319 -3.16 -0.63 -5.69
C SER A 319 -4.32 0.26 -6.19
N LEU A 320 -4.22 1.58 -6.04
CA LEU A 320 -5.23 2.54 -6.49
C LEU A 320 -5.02 2.94 -7.95
N GLY A 321 -3.78 3.09 -8.38
CA GLY A 321 -3.45 3.30 -9.79
C GLY A 321 -3.86 2.13 -10.66
N ALA A 322 -3.69 0.90 -10.17
CA ALA A 322 -4.08 -0.31 -10.90
C ALA A 322 -5.57 -0.34 -11.25
N VAL A 323 -6.38 0.43 -10.52
CA VAL A 323 -7.84 0.51 -10.67
C VAL A 323 -8.37 1.91 -11.03
N ASN A 324 -7.49 2.87 -11.32
CA ASN A 324 -7.83 4.25 -11.74
C ASN A 324 -8.79 4.97 -10.77
N MET A 325 -8.36 5.16 -9.50
CA MET A 325 -9.16 5.84 -8.47
C MET A 325 -8.88 7.36 -8.41
N PRO A 326 -9.92 8.21 -8.32
CA PRO A 326 -9.77 9.67 -8.26
C PRO A 326 -9.51 10.16 -6.82
N ILE A 327 -8.25 10.09 -6.37
CA ILE A 327 -7.86 10.43 -4.98
C ILE A 327 -7.12 11.77 -4.85
N GLU A 328 -7.15 12.63 -5.86
CA GLU A 328 -6.28 13.80 -5.96
C GLU A 328 -6.43 14.78 -4.79
N ASP A 329 -7.66 15.10 -4.41
CA ASP A 329 -7.98 16.03 -3.33
C ASP A 329 -7.67 15.44 -1.95
N VAL A 330 -8.05 14.18 -1.73
CA VAL A 330 -7.73 13.42 -0.51
C VAL A 330 -6.21 13.34 -0.31
N PHE A 331 -5.46 13.02 -1.37
CA PHE A 331 -4.01 12.88 -1.25
C PHE A 331 -3.31 14.23 -1.04
N VAL A 332 -3.79 15.31 -1.68
CA VAL A 332 -3.27 16.67 -1.42
C VAL A 332 -3.57 17.11 0.01
N HIS A 333 -4.77 16.79 0.53
CA HIS A 333 -5.12 17.03 1.93
C HIS A 333 -4.16 16.30 2.88
N ASP A 334 -3.91 15.02 2.64
CA ASP A 334 -3.01 14.21 3.45
C ASP A 334 -1.57 14.73 3.39
N ILE A 335 -1.09 15.21 2.23
CA ILE A 335 0.22 15.87 2.10
C ILE A 335 0.30 17.10 3.01
N LYS A 336 -0.73 17.97 3.01
CA LYS A 336 -0.80 19.13 3.90
C LYS A 336 -0.80 18.73 5.37
N LEU A 337 -1.51 17.65 5.70
CA LEU A 337 -1.52 17.11 7.05
C LEU A 337 -0.14 16.58 7.47
N TYR A 338 0.56 15.83 6.61
CA TYR A 338 1.92 15.36 6.89
C TYR A 338 2.88 16.51 7.18
N HIS A 339 2.83 17.58 6.38
CA HIS A 339 3.63 18.79 6.60
C HIS A 339 3.33 19.42 7.96
N LYS A 340 2.04 19.57 8.30
CA LYS A 340 1.59 20.12 9.60
C LYS A 340 2.08 19.28 10.79
N LEU A 341 2.22 17.96 10.61
CA LEU A 341 2.74 17.04 11.62
C LEU A 341 4.28 17.04 11.73
N GLY A 342 4.99 17.82 10.91
CA GLY A 342 6.45 17.89 10.90
C GLY A 342 7.12 16.69 10.23
N ILE A 343 6.38 15.93 9.41
CA ILE A 343 6.94 14.88 8.56
C ILE A 343 7.76 15.57 7.46
N ILE A 344 9.03 15.19 7.34
CA ILE A 344 9.98 15.88 6.47
C ILE A 344 10.07 15.28 5.07
N GLY A 345 9.37 14.18 4.81
CA GLY A 345 9.46 13.51 3.53
C GLY A 345 8.30 12.64 3.15
N LEU A 346 8.20 12.40 1.84
CA LEU A 346 7.15 11.61 1.20
C LEU A 346 7.76 10.63 0.20
N ARG A 347 7.23 9.41 0.19
CA ARG A 347 7.62 8.30 -0.67
C ARG A 347 6.39 7.51 -1.14
N PRO A 348 5.57 8.02 -2.08
CA PRO A 348 4.57 7.19 -2.74
C PRO A 348 5.24 6.04 -3.50
N GLN A 349 4.56 4.89 -3.55
CA GLN A 349 4.97 3.73 -4.34
C GLN A 349 4.13 3.63 -5.62
N LEU A 350 4.81 3.42 -6.74
CA LEU A 350 4.18 3.17 -8.03
C LEU A 350 5.12 2.48 -9.01
N GLU A 351 4.57 1.94 -10.10
CA GLU A 351 5.31 1.30 -11.18
C GLU A 351 5.72 2.33 -12.26
N PRO A 352 6.98 2.33 -12.74
CA PRO A 352 7.43 3.28 -13.77
C PRO A 352 6.87 2.98 -15.16
N VAL A 353 6.51 4.01 -15.94
CA VAL A 353 5.89 3.85 -17.27
C VAL A 353 6.78 3.07 -18.25
N ASP A 354 8.07 3.33 -18.20
CA ASP A 354 9.13 2.78 -19.06
C ASP A 354 9.87 1.58 -18.41
N GLY A 355 9.30 1.01 -17.35
CA GLY A 355 9.82 -0.17 -16.68
C GLY A 355 9.78 -1.43 -17.56
N LYS A 356 10.74 -2.34 -17.35
CA LYS A 356 10.69 -3.70 -17.92
C LYS A 356 9.96 -4.63 -16.95
N TYR A 357 8.87 -5.20 -17.42
CA TYR A 357 8.02 -6.12 -16.66
C TYR A 357 8.06 -7.53 -17.25
N SER A 358 7.84 -8.55 -16.43
CA SER A 358 7.52 -9.90 -16.91
C SER A 358 6.17 -9.91 -17.64
N ASP A 359 5.91 -10.90 -18.49
CA ASP A 359 4.66 -11.02 -19.24
C ASP A 359 3.40 -10.96 -18.35
N ALA A 360 3.41 -11.69 -17.23
CA ALA A 360 2.33 -11.68 -16.23
C ALA A 360 2.08 -10.30 -15.57
N ARG A 361 3.03 -9.37 -15.75
CA ARG A 361 3.07 -8.02 -15.16
C ARG A 361 3.10 -6.92 -16.23
N SER A 362 2.84 -7.26 -17.50
CA SER A 362 2.92 -6.29 -18.60
C SER A 362 1.91 -5.13 -18.50
N HIS A 363 0.82 -5.30 -17.74
CA HIS A 363 -0.22 -4.28 -17.53
C HIS A 363 0.16 -3.21 -16.50
N TYR A 364 1.22 -3.42 -15.68
CA TYR A 364 1.60 -2.49 -14.62
C TYR A 364 2.06 -1.11 -15.12
N LYS A 365 2.53 -1.00 -16.37
CA LYS A 365 2.82 0.31 -16.99
C LYS A 365 1.60 1.24 -17.03
N GLU A 366 0.39 0.66 -17.05
CA GLU A 366 -0.86 1.43 -17.05
C GLU A 366 -1.22 1.95 -15.65
N THR A 367 -0.68 1.33 -14.60
CA THR A 367 -0.92 1.75 -13.20
C THR A 367 -0.50 3.20 -12.97
N TRP A 368 0.62 3.62 -13.58
CA TRP A 368 1.08 5.01 -13.52
C TRP A 368 0.05 5.99 -14.06
N TYR A 369 -0.52 5.70 -15.23
CA TYR A 369 -1.54 6.55 -15.85
C TYR A 369 -2.83 6.60 -15.05
N GLY A 370 -3.11 5.60 -14.21
CA GLY A 370 -4.23 5.68 -13.26
C GLY A 370 -4.01 6.72 -12.14
N MET A 371 -2.79 7.20 -11.91
CA MET A 371 -2.42 8.11 -10.82
C MET A 371 -1.69 9.38 -11.30
N TRP A 372 -1.67 9.67 -12.60
CA TRP A 372 -0.82 10.74 -13.12
C TRP A 372 -1.15 12.11 -12.51
N GLN A 373 -2.44 12.44 -12.31
CA GLN A 373 -2.84 13.69 -11.65
C GLN A 373 -2.33 13.73 -10.21
N THR A 374 -2.58 12.65 -9.45
CA THR A 374 -2.16 12.50 -8.05
C THR A 374 -0.66 12.68 -7.89
N LEU A 375 0.13 12.08 -8.78
CA LEU A 375 1.59 12.15 -8.76
C LEU A 375 2.10 13.54 -9.14
N TYR A 376 1.52 14.16 -10.16
CA TYR A 376 1.90 15.52 -10.54
C TYR A 376 1.60 16.50 -9.40
N LEU A 377 0.40 16.46 -8.84
CA LEU A 377 0.01 17.27 -7.67
C LEU A 377 0.93 17.01 -6.48
N PHE A 378 1.27 15.75 -6.21
CA PHE A 378 2.27 15.40 -5.20
C PHE A 378 3.57 16.16 -5.41
N THR A 379 4.11 16.21 -6.64
CA THR A 379 5.36 16.93 -6.90
C THR A 379 5.26 18.42 -6.58
N GLN A 380 4.12 19.05 -6.90
CA GLN A 380 3.89 20.47 -6.66
C GLN A 380 3.79 20.77 -5.18
N TYR A 381 2.99 20.00 -4.43
CA TYR A 381 2.80 20.18 -3.00
C TYR A 381 3.98 19.73 -2.14
N ALA A 382 4.78 18.77 -2.63
CA ALA A 382 6.02 18.37 -1.98
C ALA A 382 7.08 19.49 -2.05
N TRP A 383 7.04 20.31 -3.11
CA TRP A 383 7.89 21.49 -3.23
C TRP A 383 7.31 22.69 -2.49
N ASP A 384 6.02 22.97 -2.64
CA ASP A 384 5.37 24.17 -2.11
C ASP A 384 3.97 23.84 -1.60
N ILE A 385 3.83 23.81 -0.27
CA ILE A 385 2.61 23.36 0.41
C ILE A 385 1.44 24.33 0.25
N ASP A 386 1.73 25.59 -0.09
CA ASP A 386 0.76 26.70 -0.16
C ASP A 386 0.20 26.89 -1.58
N ARG A 387 0.48 25.97 -2.49
CA ARG A 387 -0.04 25.99 -3.86
C ARG A 387 -1.57 25.97 -3.91
N ASP A 388 -2.12 26.69 -4.89
CA ASP A 388 -3.55 26.74 -5.16
C ASP A 388 -4.01 25.50 -5.96
N TYR A 389 -4.77 24.62 -5.29
CA TYR A 389 -5.20 23.34 -5.87
C TYR A 389 -6.08 23.54 -7.10
N PRO A 390 -7.15 24.36 -7.07
CA PRO A 390 -8.01 24.56 -8.22
C PRO A 390 -7.26 25.04 -9.45
N SER A 391 -6.36 26.03 -9.32
CA SER A 391 -5.59 26.53 -10.46
C SER A 391 -4.67 25.48 -11.08
N ILE A 392 -3.94 24.71 -10.27
CA ILE A 392 -3.06 23.66 -10.78
C ILE A 392 -3.89 22.55 -11.43
N TYR A 393 -4.97 22.10 -10.78
CA TYR A 393 -5.84 21.06 -11.31
C TYR A 393 -6.43 21.47 -12.65
N GLU A 394 -6.86 22.73 -12.77
CA GLU A 394 -7.37 23.31 -14.00
C GLU A 394 -6.32 23.31 -15.12
N GLU A 395 -5.12 23.82 -14.83
CA GLU A 395 -4.02 23.91 -15.81
C GLU A 395 -3.61 22.53 -16.33
N ILE A 396 -3.34 21.57 -15.43
CA ILE A 396 -2.79 20.27 -15.83
C ILE A 396 -3.80 19.46 -16.64
N ASN A 397 -5.09 19.52 -16.31
CA ASN A 397 -6.10 18.77 -17.04
C ASN A 397 -6.43 19.43 -18.39
N THR A 398 -6.42 20.76 -18.47
CA THR A 398 -6.54 21.49 -19.74
C THR A 398 -5.39 21.14 -20.68
N LEU A 399 -4.15 21.11 -20.18
CA LEU A 399 -2.99 20.70 -20.98
C LEU A 399 -3.06 19.22 -21.37
N TYR A 400 -3.41 18.34 -20.43
CA TYR A 400 -3.38 16.89 -20.68
C TYR A 400 -4.45 16.43 -21.66
N TYR A 401 -5.70 16.88 -21.49
CA TYR A 401 -6.82 16.44 -22.33
C TYR A 401 -7.07 17.35 -23.54
N GLY A 402 -6.46 18.54 -23.59
CA GLY A 402 -6.80 19.60 -24.55
C GLY A 402 -7.98 20.44 -24.06
N ASP A 403 -7.96 21.75 -24.34
CA ASP A 403 -8.96 22.72 -23.86
C ASP A 403 -10.38 22.34 -24.29
N LYS A 404 -10.55 21.96 -25.55
CA LYS A 404 -11.86 21.56 -26.10
C LYS A 404 -12.42 20.31 -25.41
N ALA A 405 -11.59 19.29 -25.18
CA ALA A 405 -12.05 18.05 -24.56
C ALA A 405 -12.29 18.23 -23.05
N TRP A 406 -11.47 19.06 -22.40
CA TRP A 406 -11.65 19.48 -21.02
C TRP A 406 -13.02 20.12 -20.81
N GLU A 407 -13.34 21.16 -21.60
CA GLU A 407 -14.63 21.85 -21.54
C GLU A 407 -15.81 20.99 -22.00
N ALA A 408 -15.65 20.19 -23.05
CA ALA A 408 -16.76 19.43 -23.62
C ALA A 408 -17.21 18.25 -22.76
N GLY A 409 -16.33 17.70 -21.91
CA GLY A 409 -16.73 16.57 -21.07
C GLY A 409 -15.74 16.11 -20.01
N MET A 410 -14.42 16.26 -20.19
CA MET A 410 -13.47 15.70 -19.22
C MET A 410 -13.57 16.36 -17.83
N ARG A 411 -13.87 17.67 -17.76
CA ARG A 411 -14.10 18.40 -16.50
C ARG A 411 -15.21 17.75 -15.68
N ASP A 412 -16.37 17.58 -16.30
CA ASP A 412 -17.55 17.00 -15.65
C ASP A 412 -17.38 15.50 -15.39
N PHE A 413 -16.72 14.78 -16.31
CA PHE A 413 -16.37 13.37 -16.10
C PHE A 413 -15.53 13.19 -14.83
N ARG A 414 -14.42 13.94 -14.69
CA ARG A 414 -13.53 13.81 -13.53
C ARG A 414 -14.23 14.23 -12.23
N ALA A 415 -15.03 15.29 -12.28
CA ALA A 415 -15.83 15.74 -11.13
C ALA A 415 -16.83 14.66 -10.68
N LEU A 416 -17.59 14.08 -11.61
CA LEU A 416 -18.56 13.03 -11.31
C LEU A 416 -17.89 11.72 -10.90
N LEU A 417 -16.75 11.35 -11.49
CA LEU A 417 -15.97 10.17 -11.12
C LEU A 417 -15.52 10.25 -9.66
N ARG A 418 -14.97 11.41 -9.26
CA ARG A 418 -14.57 11.69 -7.87
C ARG A 418 -15.76 11.66 -6.92
N GLN A 419 -16.84 12.36 -7.27
CA GLN A 419 -18.06 12.37 -6.46
C GLN A 419 -18.62 10.95 -6.26
N ALA A 420 -18.71 10.17 -7.34
CA ALA A 420 -19.17 8.80 -7.29
C ALA A 420 -18.28 7.93 -6.38
N PHE A 421 -16.96 8.10 -6.43
CA PHE A 421 -16.04 7.40 -5.54
C PHE A 421 -16.23 7.78 -4.08
N GLN A 422 -16.24 9.08 -3.76
CA GLN A 422 -16.30 9.60 -2.40
C GLN A 422 -17.64 9.35 -1.71
N GLU A 423 -18.75 9.45 -2.45
CA GLU A 423 -20.10 9.26 -1.89
C GLU A 423 -20.51 7.79 -1.82
N THR A 424 -19.67 6.86 -2.28
CA THR A 424 -19.92 5.42 -2.15
C THR A 424 -19.59 4.97 -0.72
N PRO A 425 -20.50 4.27 -0.01
CA PRO A 425 -20.22 3.75 1.32
C PRO A 425 -19.01 2.81 1.39
N GLY A 426 -18.32 2.83 2.53
CA GLY A 426 -17.19 1.95 2.85
C GLY A 426 -15.81 2.57 2.59
N CYS A 427 -14.78 2.03 3.25
CA CYS A 427 -13.39 2.45 3.08
C CYS A 427 -12.75 1.78 1.85
N TYR A 428 -11.76 2.44 1.25
CA TYR A 428 -11.05 1.89 0.09
C TYR A 428 -9.55 2.17 0.15
N GLY A 429 -8.72 1.18 -0.19
CA GLY A 429 -7.27 1.21 -0.04
C GLY A 429 -6.67 -0.19 -0.02
N HIS A 430 -5.36 -0.30 0.17
CA HIS A 430 -4.70 -1.59 0.26
C HIS A 430 -5.28 -2.45 1.40
N GLY A 431 -5.77 -3.64 1.06
CA GLY A 431 -6.37 -4.54 2.03
C GLY A 431 -7.80 -4.19 2.46
N HIS A 432 -8.49 -3.27 1.76
CA HIS A 432 -9.94 -3.06 1.95
C HIS A 432 -10.77 -3.90 0.96
N SER A 433 -12.01 -4.21 1.31
CA SER A 433 -12.89 -5.12 0.55
C SER A 433 -14.13 -4.44 -0.07
N SER A 434 -14.24 -3.10 0.00
CA SER A 434 -15.39 -2.38 -0.56
C SER A 434 -15.50 -2.60 -2.07
N PRO A 435 -16.65 -3.11 -2.58
CA PRO A 435 -16.77 -3.49 -3.98
C PRO A 435 -16.88 -2.25 -4.87
N LEU A 436 -15.89 -2.06 -5.75
CA LEU A 436 -15.81 -0.89 -6.63
C LEU A 436 -16.99 -0.74 -7.60
N GLY A 437 -17.66 -1.83 -7.96
CA GLY A 437 -18.86 -1.77 -8.82
C GLY A 437 -20.01 -0.96 -8.21
N ARG A 438 -20.03 -0.74 -6.89
CA ARG A 438 -21.00 0.14 -6.22
C ARG A 438 -20.84 1.61 -6.57
N CYS A 439 -19.66 2.03 -7.00
CA CYS A 439 -19.45 3.42 -7.38
C CYS A 439 -20.34 3.86 -8.55
N LEU A 440 -20.92 2.92 -9.30
CA LEU A 440 -21.87 3.18 -10.38
C LEU A 440 -23.33 2.81 -10.02
N ASP A 441 -23.65 2.61 -8.74
CA ASP A 441 -25.03 2.28 -8.32
C ASP A 441 -26.00 3.46 -8.44
N LYS A 442 -25.49 4.69 -8.36
CA LYS A 442 -26.34 5.88 -8.40
C LYS A 442 -27.03 5.99 -9.77
N PRO A 443 -28.37 6.21 -9.80
CA PRO A 443 -29.13 6.29 -11.04
C PRO A 443 -28.52 7.28 -12.04
N GLY A 444 -28.27 6.80 -13.26
CA GLY A 444 -27.77 7.62 -14.38
C GLY A 444 -26.29 8.04 -14.28
N VAL A 445 -25.55 7.69 -13.22
CA VAL A 445 -24.13 8.08 -13.08
C VAL A 445 -23.28 7.44 -14.17
N GLN A 446 -23.41 6.12 -14.40
CA GLN A 446 -22.66 5.43 -15.44
C GLN A 446 -22.94 6.03 -16.84
N ASP A 447 -24.20 6.21 -17.19
CA ASP A 447 -24.59 6.80 -18.49
C ASP A 447 -24.07 8.23 -18.65
N THR A 448 -24.07 9.01 -17.56
CA THR A 448 -23.56 10.38 -17.56
C THR A 448 -22.04 10.42 -17.75
N LEU A 449 -21.30 9.58 -17.03
CA LEU A 449 -19.85 9.43 -17.23
C LEU A 449 -19.52 9.04 -18.67
N LEU A 450 -20.25 8.08 -19.25
CA LEU A 450 -20.05 7.64 -20.64
C LEU A 450 -20.37 8.75 -21.65
N ARG A 451 -21.42 9.55 -21.42
CA ARG A 451 -21.73 10.72 -22.27
C ARG A 451 -20.63 11.77 -22.21
N HIS A 452 -20.11 12.07 -21.02
CA HIS A 452 -19.00 13.03 -20.87
C HIS A 452 -17.74 12.54 -21.57
N LEU A 453 -17.38 11.25 -21.44
CA LEU A 453 -16.25 10.67 -22.17
C LEU A 453 -16.44 10.73 -23.68
N ALA A 454 -17.64 10.41 -24.18
CA ALA A 454 -17.94 10.47 -25.62
C ALA A 454 -17.87 11.91 -26.17
N ALA A 455 -18.38 12.88 -25.42
CA ALA A 455 -18.30 14.30 -25.79
C ALA A 455 -16.86 14.80 -25.82
N ALA A 456 -16.07 14.44 -24.80
CA ALA A 456 -14.65 14.74 -24.74
C ALA A 456 -13.87 14.11 -25.91
N GLU A 457 -14.11 12.84 -26.24
CA GLU A 457 -13.42 12.15 -27.32
C GLU A 457 -13.74 12.78 -28.68
N ALA A 458 -15.01 13.12 -28.91
CA ALA A 458 -15.44 13.83 -30.12
C ALA A 458 -14.79 15.21 -30.25
N ALA A 459 -14.66 15.96 -29.14
CA ALA A 459 -14.01 17.26 -29.13
C ALA A 459 -12.48 17.16 -29.33
N ALA A 460 -11.84 16.16 -28.74
CA ALA A 460 -10.40 15.91 -28.84
C ALA A 460 -9.98 15.49 -30.26
N ALA A 461 -10.88 14.90 -31.06
CA ALA A 461 -10.58 14.48 -32.42
C ALA A 461 -10.18 15.65 -33.36
N GLY A 462 -10.58 16.88 -33.02
CA GLY A 462 -10.21 18.11 -33.73
C GLY A 462 -9.15 18.95 -33.02
N ASP A 463 -8.43 18.38 -32.05
CA ASP A 463 -7.34 19.06 -31.35
C ASP A 463 -6.08 19.09 -32.24
N PRO A 464 -5.37 20.23 -32.34
CA PRO A 464 -4.11 20.29 -33.08
C PRO A 464 -3.01 19.42 -32.46
N ASP A 465 -3.08 19.14 -31.16
CA ASP A 465 -2.17 18.21 -30.50
C ASP A 465 -2.79 16.79 -30.48
N PRO A 466 -2.22 15.83 -31.22
CA PRO A 466 -2.76 14.47 -31.27
C PRO A 466 -2.68 13.74 -29.91
N ARG A 467 -1.97 14.27 -28.91
CA ARG A 467 -1.97 13.73 -27.54
C ARG A 467 -3.33 13.86 -26.86
N ALA A 468 -4.04 14.97 -27.08
CA ALA A 468 -5.35 15.22 -26.46
C ALA A 468 -6.31 14.03 -26.69
N LEU A 469 -6.47 13.62 -27.95
CA LEU A 469 -7.30 12.47 -28.30
C LEU A 469 -6.80 11.17 -27.66
N ARG A 470 -5.49 10.90 -27.72
CA ARG A 470 -4.90 9.68 -27.10
C ARG A 470 -5.14 9.64 -25.59
N HIS A 471 -5.08 10.79 -24.93
CA HIS A 471 -5.24 10.90 -23.48
C HIS A 471 -6.69 10.67 -23.05
N VAL A 472 -7.66 11.23 -23.78
CA VAL A 472 -9.08 10.93 -23.57
C VAL A 472 -9.37 9.46 -23.83
N GLN A 473 -8.81 8.88 -24.90
CA GLN A 473 -8.96 7.46 -25.22
C GLN A 473 -8.34 6.54 -24.15
N ARG A 474 -7.21 6.95 -23.57
CA ARG A 474 -6.59 6.24 -22.44
C ARG A 474 -7.50 6.25 -21.22
N GLU A 475 -8.08 7.40 -20.88
CA GLU A 475 -9.06 7.49 -19.80
C GLU A 475 -10.28 6.58 -20.05
N ARG A 476 -10.82 6.61 -21.27
CA ARG A 476 -11.94 5.74 -21.68
C ARG A 476 -11.61 4.26 -21.50
N ALA A 477 -10.39 3.86 -21.89
CA ALA A 477 -9.91 2.48 -21.77
C ALA A 477 -9.69 2.07 -20.31
N LEU A 478 -9.14 2.96 -19.48
CA LEU A 478 -9.00 2.74 -18.04
C LEU A 478 -10.38 2.57 -17.39
N PHE A 479 -11.33 3.47 -17.68
CA PHE A 479 -12.70 3.40 -17.16
C PHE A 479 -13.41 2.10 -17.56
N ALA A 480 -13.24 1.63 -18.81
CA ALA A 480 -13.78 0.35 -19.26
C ALA A 480 -13.20 -0.84 -18.49
N ARG A 481 -11.87 -0.88 -18.35
CA ARG A 481 -11.16 -2.00 -17.72
C ARG A 481 -11.36 -2.06 -16.21
N THR A 482 -11.65 -0.94 -15.57
CA THR A 482 -11.81 -0.85 -14.12
C THR A 482 -13.28 -0.65 -13.75
N TRP A 483 -13.81 0.56 -13.83
CA TRP A 483 -15.15 0.92 -13.36
C TRP A 483 -16.28 0.12 -14.05
N GLU A 484 -16.32 0.04 -15.38
CA GLU A 484 -17.37 -0.72 -16.07
C GLU A 484 -17.23 -2.23 -15.84
N LYS A 485 -15.99 -2.74 -15.87
CA LYS A 485 -15.72 -4.17 -15.58
C LYS A 485 -16.14 -4.53 -14.17
N PHE A 486 -15.77 -3.74 -13.16
CA PHE A 486 -16.16 -3.97 -11.78
C PHE A 486 -17.65 -3.81 -11.56
N ARG A 487 -18.31 -2.91 -12.30
CA ARG A 487 -19.78 -2.83 -12.30
C ARG A 487 -20.42 -4.09 -12.86
N SER A 488 -19.95 -4.57 -14.01
CA SER A 488 -20.43 -5.81 -14.61
C SER A 488 -20.23 -7.01 -13.67
N ASP A 489 -19.04 -7.12 -13.08
CA ASP A 489 -18.72 -8.18 -12.12
C ASP A 489 -19.59 -8.09 -10.86
N TYR A 490 -19.82 -6.88 -10.36
CA TYR A 490 -20.68 -6.61 -9.22
C TYR A 490 -22.13 -7.05 -9.51
N LEU A 491 -22.71 -6.65 -10.63
CA LEU A 491 -24.07 -7.04 -10.99
C LEU A 491 -24.20 -8.56 -11.21
N ALA A 492 -23.20 -9.19 -11.82
CA ALA A 492 -23.20 -10.62 -12.09
C ALA A 492 -23.10 -11.45 -10.80
N ASN A 493 -22.28 -11.03 -9.84
CA ASN A 493 -21.85 -11.88 -8.73
C ASN A 493 -22.29 -11.40 -7.35
N TYR A 494 -22.44 -10.11 -7.15
CA TYR A 494 -22.76 -9.55 -5.85
C TYR A 494 -24.26 -9.70 -5.57
N ARG A 495 -24.58 -10.13 -4.36
CA ARG A 495 -25.94 -10.28 -3.87
C ARG A 495 -26.06 -9.50 -2.58
N GLU A 496 -26.94 -8.51 -2.59
CA GLU A 496 -27.34 -7.80 -1.38
C GLU A 496 -28.57 -8.45 -0.80
N ILE A 497 -28.61 -8.52 0.53
CA ILE A 497 -29.78 -8.87 1.31
C ILE A 497 -29.99 -7.75 2.32
N THR A 498 -31.22 -7.26 2.42
CA THR A 498 -31.56 -6.27 3.46
C THR A 498 -31.93 -7.01 4.72
N ALA A 499 -31.22 -6.74 5.82
CA ALA A 499 -31.61 -7.24 7.14
C ALA A 499 -32.57 -6.23 7.78
N TYR A 500 -33.72 -6.70 8.25
CA TYR A 500 -34.69 -5.89 9.00
C TYR A 500 -34.51 -6.10 10.50
N ARG A 501 -34.92 -5.12 11.31
CA ARG A 501 -34.94 -5.28 12.77
C ARG A 501 -36.06 -6.25 13.14
N LYS A 502 -35.79 -7.25 13.97
CA LYS A 502 -36.83 -8.17 14.46
C LYS A 502 -37.91 -7.42 15.27
N SER A 503 -39.14 -7.89 15.16
CA SER A 503 -40.32 -7.32 15.84
C SER A 503 -40.77 -8.15 17.04
N ALA A 504 -40.39 -9.43 17.10
CA ALA A 504 -40.65 -10.33 18.21
C ALA A 504 -39.39 -11.16 18.55
N PRO A 505 -39.37 -11.85 19.71
CA PRO A 505 -38.34 -12.85 20.00
C PRO A 505 -38.32 -13.96 18.94
N ILE A 506 -37.11 -14.37 18.54
CA ILE A 506 -36.86 -15.49 17.62
C ILE A 506 -36.33 -16.66 18.43
N ALA A 507 -36.90 -17.86 18.25
CA ALA A 507 -36.36 -19.08 18.82
C ALA A 507 -35.17 -19.59 17.98
N ILE A 508 -34.13 -20.10 18.65
CA ILE A 508 -32.96 -20.70 17.98
C ILE A 508 -33.15 -22.22 17.95
N ASP A 509 -34.13 -22.68 17.19
CA ASP A 509 -34.50 -24.10 17.08
C ASP A 509 -34.40 -24.67 15.66
N GLY A 510 -34.03 -23.84 14.68
CA GLY A 510 -33.92 -24.21 13.27
C GLY A 510 -35.24 -24.23 12.50
N VAL A 511 -36.36 -23.86 13.14
CA VAL A 511 -37.66 -23.69 12.50
C VAL A 511 -37.83 -22.22 12.15
N LEU A 512 -37.99 -21.89 10.86
CA LEU A 512 -38.08 -20.50 10.39
C LEU A 512 -39.54 -20.04 10.20
N ASP A 513 -40.40 -20.30 11.19
CA ASP A 513 -41.84 -20.08 11.08
C ASP A 513 -42.34 -18.79 11.76
N GLU A 514 -41.47 -18.06 12.47
CA GLU A 514 -41.81 -16.77 13.06
C GLU A 514 -42.18 -15.71 12.00
N PRO A 515 -43.04 -14.73 12.36
CA PRO A 515 -43.41 -13.64 11.45
C PRO A 515 -42.22 -12.88 10.87
N ASP A 516 -41.15 -12.68 11.66
CA ASP A 516 -39.94 -12.00 11.21
C ASP A 516 -39.23 -12.78 10.08
N TRP A 517 -39.17 -14.13 10.14
CA TRP A 517 -38.59 -14.94 9.06
C TRP A 517 -39.46 -15.01 7.82
N ARG A 518 -40.78 -15.06 7.99
CA ARG A 518 -41.73 -15.04 6.85
C ARG A 518 -41.65 -13.73 6.06
N ASN A 519 -41.32 -12.63 6.73
CA ASN A 519 -41.21 -11.31 6.13
C ASN A 519 -39.77 -10.93 5.73
N ALA A 520 -38.76 -11.71 6.11
CA ALA A 520 -37.37 -11.44 5.77
C ALA A 520 -37.08 -11.74 4.29
N ASP A 521 -36.19 -10.95 3.70
CA ASP A 521 -35.66 -11.22 2.36
C ASP A 521 -34.93 -12.58 2.34
N VAL A 522 -35.06 -13.32 1.23
CA VAL A 522 -34.39 -14.60 1.02
C VAL A 522 -33.34 -14.46 -0.07
N THR A 523 -32.09 -14.81 0.21
CA THR A 523 -31.01 -14.90 -0.78
C THR A 523 -30.63 -16.36 -1.07
N SER A 524 -30.27 -16.66 -2.32
CA SER A 524 -29.86 -17.98 -2.81
C SER A 524 -28.92 -17.84 -4.01
N ASN A 525 -28.79 -18.86 -4.86
CA ASN A 525 -27.82 -18.94 -5.98
C ASN A 525 -26.36 -18.99 -5.51
N PHE A 526 -26.12 -19.74 -4.43
CA PHE A 526 -24.77 -20.01 -3.95
C PHE A 526 -24.00 -20.88 -4.97
N LYS A 527 -22.71 -20.58 -5.11
CA LYS A 527 -21.81 -21.24 -6.06
C LYS A 527 -20.96 -22.27 -5.36
N LEU A 528 -20.37 -23.18 -6.15
CA LEU A 528 -19.38 -24.11 -5.64
C LEU A 528 -18.17 -23.33 -5.11
N THR A 529 -17.68 -23.69 -3.91
CA THR A 529 -16.45 -23.12 -3.34
C THR A 529 -15.22 -23.43 -4.19
N ARG A 530 -15.27 -24.51 -4.99
CA ARG A 530 -14.23 -24.90 -5.96
C ARG A 530 -14.89 -25.24 -7.31
N GLY A 531 -14.39 -24.62 -8.38
CA GLY A 531 -14.93 -24.77 -9.73
C GLY A 531 -15.93 -23.69 -10.11
N ASP A 532 -16.51 -23.80 -11.31
CA ASP A 532 -17.43 -22.81 -11.86
C ASP A 532 -18.88 -23.29 -11.78
N GLY A 533 -19.80 -22.36 -11.50
CA GLY A 533 -21.24 -22.60 -11.56
C GLY A 533 -21.97 -22.62 -10.20
N LEU A 534 -23.30 -22.68 -10.28
CA LEU A 534 -24.18 -22.81 -9.12
C LEU A 534 -24.02 -24.20 -8.49
N ALA A 535 -24.12 -24.27 -7.16
CA ALA A 535 -24.23 -25.56 -6.48
C ALA A 535 -25.54 -26.26 -6.90
N LYS A 536 -25.52 -27.59 -7.06
CA LYS A 536 -26.74 -28.35 -7.38
C LYS A 536 -27.73 -28.34 -6.21
N ALA A 537 -27.21 -28.64 -5.03
CA ALA A 537 -27.87 -28.39 -3.75
C ALA A 537 -27.74 -26.90 -3.43
N GLN A 538 -28.85 -26.17 -3.43
CA GLN A 538 -28.85 -24.74 -3.13
C GLN A 538 -29.04 -24.48 -1.64
N THR A 539 -28.54 -23.33 -1.20
CA THR A 539 -28.76 -22.81 0.15
C THR A 539 -29.63 -21.56 0.07
N TYR A 540 -30.49 -21.38 1.05
CA TYR A 540 -31.34 -20.19 1.20
C TYR A 540 -31.01 -19.52 2.53
N VAL A 541 -30.76 -18.22 2.50
CA VAL A 541 -30.35 -17.45 3.67
C VAL A 541 -31.30 -16.27 3.89
N ARG A 542 -31.69 -16.06 5.16
CA ARG A 542 -32.42 -14.89 5.67
C ARG A 542 -31.60 -14.23 6.76
N VAL A 543 -31.71 -12.92 6.88
CA VAL A 543 -31.01 -12.15 7.92
C VAL A 543 -31.98 -11.17 8.59
N THR A 544 -31.95 -11.12 9.91
CA THR A 544 -32.65 -10.12 10.74
C THR A 544 -31.75 -9.73 11.90
N TYR A 545 -32.01 -8.61 12.58
CA TYR A 545 -31.12 -8.11 13.63
C TYR A 545 -31.85 -7.41 14.78
N GLU A 546 -31.13 -7.21 15.87
CA GLU A 546 -31.41 -6.24 16.95
C GLU A 546 -30.08 -5.52 17.31
N PRO A 547 -30.07 -4.47 18.14
CA PRO A 547 -28.83 -3.72 18.41
C PRO A 547 -27.68 -4.59 18.92
N GLU A 548 -27.99 -5.66 19.64
CA GLU A 548 -27.02 -6.54 20.30
C GLU A 548 -26.75 -7.86 19.54
N ALA A 549 -27.52 -8.19 18.49
CA ALA A 549 -27.37 -9.47 17.78
C ALA A 549 -27.80 -9.43 16.31
N ILE A 550 -27.16 -10.27 15.49
CA ILE A 550 -27.56 -10.56 14.11
C ILE A 550 -27.99 -12.03 14.04
N TYR A 551 -29.12 -12.29 13.41
CA TYR A 551 -29.70 -13.62 13.25
C TYR A 551 -29.59 -14.07 11.80
N PHE A 552 -29.11 -15.29 11.60
CA PHE A 552 -29.01 -15.93 10.28
C PHE A 552 -29.91 -17.16 10.25
N GLY A 553 -30.91 -17.17 9.37
CA GLY A 553 -31.68 -18.35 9.03
C GLY A 553 -31.07 -19.00 7.79
N VAL A 554 -30.56 -20.23 7.90
CA VAL A 554 -29.87 -20.93 6.81
C VAL A 554 -30.56 -22.26 6.52
N GLU A 555 -31.14 -22.40 5.34
CA GLU A 555 -31.74 -23.65 4.85
C GLU A 555 -30.83 -24.23 3.76
N ALA A 556 -30.03 -25.24 4.10
CA ALA A 556 -29.16 -25.94 3.16
C ALA A 556 -29.86 -27.19 2.59
N MET A 557 -30.08 -27.24 1.27
CA MET A 557 -30.83 -28.33 0.62
C MET A 557 -29.95 -29.57 0.37
N GLU A 558 -29.41 -30.16 1.43
CA GLU A 558 -28.61 -31.39 1.38
C GLU A 558 -29.47 -32.57 0.84
N PRO A 559 -29.13 -33.14 -0.34
CA PRO A 559 -29.90 -34.24 -0.92
C PRO A 559 -29.78 -35.56 -0.14
N ASP A 560 -28.68 -35.78 0.59
CA ASP A 560 -28.38 -37.02 1.31
C ASP A 560 -28.20 -36.76 2.82
N PRO A 561 -29.26 -36.37 3.56
CA PRO A 561 -29.14 -35.94 4.96
C PRO A 561 -28.58 -37.03 5.90
N ASP A 562 -28.80 -38.30 5.59
CA ASP A 562 -28.25 -39.43 6.34
C ASP A 562 -26.72 -39.55 6.23
N GLN A 563 -26.09 -38.85 5.28
CA GLN A 563 -24.64 -38.80 5.09
C GLN A 563 -23.98 -37.55 5.67
N ILE A 564 -24.74 -36.68 6.35
CA ILE A 564 -24.19 -35.50 7.02
C ILE A 564 -23.18 -35.95 8.08
N LYS A 565 -21.95 -35.47 7.95
CA LYS A 565 -20.87 -35.75 8.89
C LYS A 565 -20.88 -34.71 10.01
N ALA A 566 -20.93 -35.16 11.25
CA ALA A 566 -20.83 -34.30 12.44
C ALA A 566 -20.09 -35.05 13.57
N GLU A 567 -18.82 -35.35 13.36
CA GLU A 567 -17.97 -36.10 14.30
C GLU A 567 -17.40 -35.21 15.40
N ILE A 568 -17.16 -33.92 15.10
CA ILE A 568 -16.52 -32.99 16.02
C ILE A 568 -17.54 -32.46 17.04
N THR A 569 -17.24 -32.60 18.32
CA THR A 569 -18.09 -32.16 19.43
C THR A 569 -17.44 -31.11 20.33
N GLU A 570 -16.14 -30.86 20.13
CA GLU A 570 -15.36 -29.89 20.90
C GLU A 570 -15.48 -28.50 20.28
N HIS A 571 -15.79 -27.49 21.11
CA HIS A 571 -15.77 -26.09 20.71
C HIS A 571 -14.36 -25.70 20.25
N ASP A 572 -14.25 -24.99 19.13
CA ASP A 572 -13.00 -24.66 18.45
C ASP A 572 -12.13 -25.87 18.03
N GLY A 573 -12.71 -27.07 18.02
CA GLY A 573 -12.12 -28.23 17.37
C GLY A 573 -12.02 -28.05 15.85
N PRO A 574 -11.51 -29.05 15.10
CA PRO A 574 -11.39 -28.99 13.65
C PRO A 574 -12.74 -29.18 12.93
N VAL A 575 -13.74 -28.38 13.29
CA VAL A 575 -15.14 -28.47 12.84
C VAL A 575 -15.25 -28.40 11.31
N TRP A 576 -14.35 -27.68 10.63
CA TRP A 576 -14.27 -27.62 9.16
C TRP A 576 -14.01 -28.98 8.46
N THR A 577 -13.75 -30.05 9.21
CA THR A 577 -13.63 -31.43 8.69
C THR A 577 -14.95 -32.21 8.68
N ASP A 578 -16.01 -31.63 9.20
CA ASP A 578 -17.40 -32.11 9.15
C ASP A 578 -18.17 -31.49 7.98
N SER A 579 -19.44 -31.88 7.81
CA SER A 579 -20.39 -31.13 6.99
C SER A 579 -20.81 -29.87 7.76
N THR A 580 -20.53 -28.69 7.19
CA THR A 580 -20.62 -27.42 7.91
C THR A 580 -21.35 -26.30 7.16
N VAL A 581 -21.83 -25.33 7.93
CA VAL A 581 -22.14 -23.98 7.45
C VAL A 581 -21.07 -23.04 7.99
N GLU A 582 -20.49 -22.22 7.12
CA GLU A 582 -19.49 -21.22 7.49
C GLU A 582 -19.98 -19.81 7.16
N LEU A 583 -19.92 -18.92 8.15
CA LEU A 583 -20.23 -17.49 8.01
C LEU A 583 -18.94 -16.69 8.11
N PHE A 584 -18.70 -15.83 7.12
CA PHE A 584 -17.57 -14.90 7.10
C PHE A 584 -18.12 -13.48 7.20
N LEU A 585 -17.95 -12.84 8.35
CA LEU A 585 -18.50 -11.51 8.65
C LEU A 585 -17.38 -10.48 8.66
N THR A 586 -17.52 -9.44 7.83
CA THR A 586 -16.61 -8.31 7.80
C THR A 586 -17.40 -7.02 7.79
N HIS A 587 -16.94 -6.04 8.57
CA HIS A 587 -17.38 -4.65 8.42
C HIS A 587 -16.43 -3.97 7.42
N PRO A 588 -16.89 -3.03 6.57
CA PRO A 588 -16.00 -2.30 5.66
C PRO A 588 -14.77 -1.67 6.34
N ASP A 589 -14.85 -1.39 7.64
CA ASP A 589 -13.75 -0.81 8.42
C ASP A 589 -12.77 -1.83 9.02
N LEU A 590 -13.08 -3.14 8.95
CA LEU A 590 -12.15 -4.21 9.32
C LEU A 590 -11.11 -4.48 8.21
N GLY A 591 -11.24 -3.81 7.07
CA GLY A 591 -10.41 -4.01 5.89
C GLY A 591 -10.54 -5.45 5.38
N ALA A 592 -9.44 -6.19 5.40
CA ALA A 592 -9.36 -7.58 4.99
C ALA A 592 -9.48 -8.54 6.18
N SER A 593 -9.73 -8.02 7.38
CA SER A 593 -10.03 -8.83 8.56
C SER A 593 -11.50 -9.23 8.56
N TYR A 594 -11.80 -10.39 9.12
CA TYR A 594 -13.16 -10.92 9.20
C TYR A 594 -13.30 -11.89 10.37
N TYR A 595 -14.51 -11.99 10.88
CA TYR A 595 -14.93 -13.05 11.79
C TYR A 595 -15.34 -14.26 10.95
N GLN A 596 -14.88 -15.45 11.30
CA GLN A 596 -15.34 -16.71 10.71
C GLN A 596 -16.03 -17.51 11.80
N LEU A 597 -17.25 -17.95 11.52
CA LEU A 597 -18.05 -18.81 12.39
C LEU A 597 -18.38 -20.07 11.61
N ILE A 598 -18.12 -21.24 12.18
CA ILE A 598 -18.34 -22.55 11.56
C ILE A 598 -19.25 -23.36 12.47
N PHE A 599 -20.29 -23.96 11.88
CA PHE A 599 -21.27 -24.77 12.59
C PHE A 599 -21.39 -26.13 11.90
N ASN A 600 -21.34 -27.22 12.65
CA ASN A 600 -21.76 -28.54 12.15
C ASN A 600 -23.21 -28.87 12.56
N ALA A 601 -23.74 -30.00 12.08
CA ALA A 601 -25.13 -30.40 12.34
C ALA A 601 -25.46 -30.75 13.80
N LYS A 602 -24.46 -30.88 14.69
CA LYS A 602 -24.66 -31.05 16.14
C LYS A 602 -24.72 -29.71 16.89
N GLY A 603 -24.50 -28.59 16.20
CA GLY A 603 -24.38 -27.27 16.81
C GLY A 603 -23.00 -27.01 17.43
N THR A 604 -21.99 -27.84 17.15
CA THR A 604 -20.61 -27.55 17.55
C THR A 604 -20.11 -26.34 16.78
N VAL A 605 -19.50 -25.39 17.49
CA VAL A 605 -19.02 -24.12 16.94
C VAL A 605 -17.49 -24.12 16.88
N PHE A 606 -16.95 -23.58 15.78
CA PHE A 606 -15.61 -23.04 15.73
C PHE A 606 -15.71 -21.58 15.31
N ASP A 607 -15.08 -20.69 16.05
CA ASP A 607 -15.11 -19.28 15.75
C ASP A 607 -13.73 -18.64 15.83
N ARG A 608 -13.45 -17.73 14.90
CA ARG A 608 -12.22 -16.96 14.92
C ARG A 608 -12.31 -15.56 14.35
N PHE A 609 -11.46 -14.66 14.82
CA PHE A 609 -11.13 -13.42 14.13
C PHE A 609 -9.86 -13.58 13.30
N VAL A 610 -9.99 -13.43 11.98
CA VAL A 610 -8.88 -13.52 11.02
C VAL A 610 -8.40 -12.12 10.69
N ARG A 611 -7.10 -11.87 10.86
CA ARG A 611 -6.41 -10.70 10.28
C ARG A 611 -5.34 -11.20 9.31
N PRO A 612 -5.29 -10.68 8.07
CA PRO A 612 -4.30 -11.10 7.09
C PRO A 612 -2.87 -11.01 7.65
N GLY A 613 -2.08 -12.06 7.45
CA GLY A 613 -0.69 -12.11 7.91
C GLY A 613 -0.50 -12.35 9.42
N SER A 614 -1.54 -12.77 10.13
CA SER A 614 -1.44 -13.21 11.53
C SER A 614 -2.16 -14.54 11.75
N ASP A 615 -1.79 -15.25 12.81
CA ASP A 615 -2.52 -16.46 13.21
C ASP A 615 -3.96 -16.07 13.61
N PRO A 616 -4.96 -16.88 13.26
CA PRO A 616 -6.34 -16.57 13.62
C PRO A 616 -6.56 -16.53 15.14
N ASP A 617 -7.34 -15.55 15.62
CA ASP A 617 -7.77 -15.45 17.01
C ASP A 617 -8.99 -16.32 17.28
N VAL A 618 -8.89 -17.36 18.11
CA VAL A 618 -10.05 -18.17 18.54
C VAL A 618 -10.57 -17.75 19.93
N ALA A 619 -9.84 -16.89 20.65
CA ALA A 619 -10.21 -16.47 22.00
C ALA A 619 -11.09 -15.20 22.00
N PHE A 620 -11.10 -14.47 20.88
CA PHE A 620 -11.79 -13.18 20.73
C PHE A 620 -11.39 -12.14 21.79
N GLU A 621 -10.16 -12.23 22.28
CA GLU A 621 -9.58 -11.30 23.26
C GLU A 621 -9.15 -9.96 22.65
#